data_AF-C3ZNX0-F1
#
_entry.id   AF-C3ZNX0-F1
#
_cell.length_a   1.000
_cell.length_b   1.000
_cell.length_c   1.000
_cell.angle_alpha   90.00
_cell.angle_beta   90.00
_cell.angle_gamma   90.00
#
_symmetry.space_group_name_H-M   'P 1'
#
loop_
_entity.id
_entity.type
_entity.pdbx_description
1 polymer ?
#
loop_
_entity_poly.entity_id
_entity_poly.type
_entity_poly.pdbx_seq_one_letter_code
_entity_poly.pdbx_strand_id
1 'polypeptide(L)'
;MAEQAGQAGQAAGQPALEVLAEFGKEAAKVWGRVNIRINNPWVAAIGLGGIGAFYLANRYLTMRAVRRAVERRDPDNPDQPADPQVGLEAEVDSLLVPVIFYSQLGYQYFTSILNGPFLKACLQAKLERVGYKESIDVSAEKWELPNLPEGGAGLMGMMGEERVLGWLAELPEKVSLLSTAAGDSGIPEDVSSVAGVSTAASWEDVEEEEEAGPSQARLPQQPPAQVTPTAQQAELQEGPLKRRRAGLLLHRDSPTAQTRLNAYSCLEKGAAMVTTGGYQEGEGVEHLLEGLILMEAVGPGYVTSNTILYHQSFLHLDRAKLHQLTSTQLQANPDSTPCLLIQALQLPLGHSRQQAINHVIDIVLQHGETDPMYKHLAYMYCTLGYTIWMTTRQLALALSAFASALMHKSDHLPTLYFTAGCSMDVSVPQAIRQFYHYIHTAPTDHLWVPQAHYRLVTLYSQQDPSVHRDRILHHYNMAQQTDRNRLPVSVLVPSVITNQARVVYEQVMAQPRK
;
A
#
# COMPACT_ATOMS: atom_id res chain seq x y z
N MET A 1 -12.00 70.59 18.32
CA MET A 1 -13.11 70.15 19.18
C MET A 1 -13.84 69.07 18.40
N ALA A 2 -13.42 67.81 18.41
CA ALA A 2 -13.41 66.87 19.54
C ALA A 2 -14.82 66.50 20.03
N GLU A 3 -15.05 65.19 20.11
CA GLU A 3 -16.07 64.48 20.90
C GLU A 3 -17.55 64.62 20.50
N GLN A 4 -18.05 63.62 19.76
CA GLN A 4 -19.25 62.82 20.11
C GLN A 4 -19.60 61.85 18.96
N ALA A 5 -18.70 60.89 18.68
CA ALA A 5 -18.98 59.76 17.78
C ALA A 5 -18.63 58.42 18.43
N GLY A 6 -18.70 58.35 19.76
CA GLY A 6 -18.70 57.10 20.53
C GLY A 6 -20.06 56.96 21.18
N GLN A 7 -20.62 55.74 21.18
CA GLN A 7 -21.90 55.34 21.81
C GLN A 7 -23.17 55.42 20.94
N ALA A 8 -23.17 54.78 19.77
CA ALA A 8 -24.42 54.29 19.17
C ALA A 8 -24.27 52.92 18.45
N GLY A 9 -23.17 52.20 18.67
CA GLY A 9 -22.85 50.95 17.98
C GLY A 9 -22.80 49.69 18.85
N GLN A 10 -23.35 49.72 20.08
CA GLN A 10 -23.17 48.63 21.06
C GLN A 10 -24.45 47.95 21.57
N ALA A 11 -25.64 48.28 21.05
CA ALA A 11 -26.91 47.74 21.60
C ALA A 11 -27.73 46.85 20.64
N ALA A 12 -27.24 46.50 19.44
CA ALA A 12 -27.99 45.70 18.47
C ALA A 12 -27.41 44.30 18.18
N GLY A 13 -26.36 43.88 18.89
CA GLY A 13 -25.67 42.59 18.64
C GLY A 13 -26.06 41.43 19.57
N GLN A 14 -26.86 41.66 20.60
CA GLN A 14 -27.08 40.67 21.67
C GLN A 14 -28.33 39.78 21.59
N PRO A 15 -29.44 40.11 20.89
CA PRO A 15 -30.57 39.17 20.81
C PRO A 15 -30.47 38.17 19.64
N ALA A 16 -29.53 38.35 18.69
CA ALA A 16 -29.30 37.40 17.60
C ALA A 16 -28.38 36.22 17.99
N LEU A 17 -27.63 36.35 19.07
CA LEU A 17 -26.74 35.29 19.59
C LEU A 17 -27.46 34.26 20.47
N GLU A 18 -28.64 34.57 21.02
CA GLU A 18 -29.42 33.61 21.82
C GLU A 18 -30.44 32.82 20.99
N VAL A 19 -30.99 33.38 19.92
CA VAL A 19 -32.03 32.69 19.11
C VAL A 19 -31.43 31.66 18.13
N LEU A 20 -30.15 31.78 17.77
CA LEU A 20 -29.42 30.72 17.04
C LEU A 20 -28.77 29.68 17.97
N ALA A 21 -28.82 29.88 19.29
CA ALA A 21 -28.36 28.91 20.28
C ALA A 21 -29.43 27.86 20.65
N GLU A 22 -30.65 27.95 20.08
CA GLU A 22 -31.76 27.03 20.37
C GLU A 22 -32.22 26.15 19.20
N PHE A 23 -31.82 26.42 17.95
CA PHE A 23 -32.12 25.55 16.81
C PHE A 23 -30.85 24.81 16.35
N GLY A 24 -30.53 23.72 17.06
CA GLY A 24 -29.38 22.85 16.75
C GLY A 24 -28.63 22.28 17.96
N LYS A 25 -29.23 22.31 19.16
CA LYS A 25 -28.71 21.66 20.38
C LYS A 25 -28.83 20.12 20.34
N GLU A 26 -28.25 19.51 19.32
CA GLU A 26 -27.37 18.35 19.51
C GLU A 26 -25.99 18.78 19.01
N ALA A 27 -25.45 19.83 19.64
CA ALA A 27 -24.12 20.32 19.37
C ALA A 27 -23.13 19.19 19.68
N ALA A 28 -22.45 18.68 18.65
CA ALA A 28 -21.30 17.80 18.83
C ALA A 28 -20.38 18.43 19.88
N LYS A 29 -20.27 17.78 21.04
CA LYS A 29 -19.49 18.28 22.17
C LYS A 29 -18.04 18.46 21.71
N VAL A 30 -17.55 19.69 21.67
CA VAL A 30 -16.15 19.98 21.30
C VAL A 30 -15.24 19.19 22.24
N TRP A 31 -14.46 18.29 21.67
CA TRP A 31 -13.54 17.41 22.38
C TRP A 31 -12.20 18.10 22.63
N GLY A 32 -11.70 18.95 21.72
CA GLY A 32 -10.46 19.69 21.93
C GLY A 32 -10.17 20.69 20.81
N ARG A 33 -9.10 21.48 20.95
CA ARG A 33 -8.67 22.49 19.96
C ARG A 33 -7.15 22.60 19.87
N VAL A 34 -6.67 23.10 18.75
CA VAL A 34 -5.27 23.51 18.54
C VAL A 34 -5.21 24.62 17.48
N ASN A 35 -4.18 25.45 17.50
CA ASN A 35 -3.93 26.39 16.42
C ASN A 35 -2.76 25.93 15.57
N ILE A 36 -2.94 25.84 14.25
CA ILE A 36 -1.82 25.66 13.32
C ILE A 36 -1.28 27.03 12.90
N ARG A 37 0.03 27.18 12.93
CA ARG A 37 0.73 28.33 12.37
C ARG A 37 1.39 27.91 11.06
N ILE A 38 1.04 28.60 9.98
CA ILE A 38 1.65 28.42 8.66
C ILE A 38 2.52 29.64 8.37
N ASN A 39 3.83 29.42 8.27
CA ASN A 39 4.84 30.46 8.08
C ASN A 39 5.62 30.22 6.78
N ASN A 40 6.34 31.26 6.32
CA ASN A 40 7.45 31.07 5.38
C ASN A 40 8.77 31.16 6.16
N PRO A 41 9.64 30.12 6.13
CA PRO A 41 10.91 30.10 6.87
C PRO A 41 11.92 31.17 6.43
N TRP A 42 11.77 31.77 5.24
CA TRP A 42 12.71 32.73 4.65
C TRP A 42 12.30 34.20 4.80
N VAL A 43 11.09 34.50 5.28
CA VAL A 43 10.50 35.87 5.21
C VAL A 43 10.39 36.56 6.57
N ALA A 44 10.99 36.02 7.64
CA ALA A 44 11.04 36.69 8.94
C ALA A 44 11.78 38.05 8.93
N ALA A 45 12.39 38.47 7.81
CA ALA A 45 13.25 39.65 7.74
C ALA A 45 12.79 40.81 6.82
N ILE A 46 11.85 40.66 5.87
CA ILE A 46 11.52 41.78 4.94
C ILE A 46 10.01 41.80 4.59
N GLY A 47 9.32 42.80 5.12
CA GLY A 47 7.86 42.87 5.23
C GLY A 47 7.04 43.22 3.98
N LEU A 48 7.28 42.65 2.80
CA LEU A 48 6.44 42.93 1.60
C LEU A 48 6.19 41.75 0.63
N GLY A 49 6.37 40.49 1.07
CA GLY A 49 6.12 39.33 0.18
C GLY A 49 5.77 37.99 0.85
N GLY A 50 5.56 37.96 2.17
CA GLY A 50 5.36 36.71 2.90
C GLY A 50 3.98 36.08 2.75
N ILE A 51 3.84 34.85 3.25
CA ILE A 51 2.58 34.10 3.27
C ILE A 51 1.41 34.89 3.88
N GLY A 52 1.67 35.81 4.83
CA GLY A 52 0.66 36.71 5.39
C GLY A 52 0.08 37.69 4.36
N ALA A 53 0.92 38.31 3.51
CA ALA A 53 0.46 39.20 2.44
C ALA A 53 -0.29 38.42 1.34
N PHE A 54 0.21 37.24 0.98
CA PHE A 54 -0.48 36.34 0.05
C PHE A 54 -1.85 35.92 0.59
N TYR A 55 -1.91 35.61 1.88
CA TYR A 55 -3.15 35.27 2.57
C TYR A 55 -4.16 36.42 2.54
N LEU A 56 -3.76 37.65 2.88
CA LEU A 56 -4.65 38.81 2.83
C LEU A 56 -5.21 39.06 1.43
N ALA A 57 -4.40 38.85 0.39
CA ALA A 57 -4.83 38.96 -1.01
C ALA A 57 -5.73 37.81 -1.49
N ASN A 58 -5.61 36.60 -0.91
CA ASN A 58 -6.28 35.38 -1.38
C ASN A 58 -7.09 34.66 -0.29
N ARG A 59 -7.58 35.40 0.71
CA ARG A 59 -8.14 34.87 1.97
C ARG A 59 -9.10 33.69 1.79
N TYR A 60 -10.11 33.86 0.93
CA TYR A 60 -11.10 32.81 0.65
C TYR A 60 -10.48 31.54 0.05
N LEU A 61 -9.60 31.70 -0.95
CA LEU A 61 -8.98 30.58 -1.65
C LEU A 61 -7.96 29.86 -0.76
N THR A 62 -7.19 30.61 0.02
CA THR A 62 -6.22 30.08 0.98
C THR A 62 -6.92 29.32 2.11
N MET A 63 -7.99 29.86 2.69
CA MET A 63 -8.75 29.10 3.70
C MET A 63 -9.44 27.87 3.12
N ARG A 64 -9.91 27.92 1.88
CA ARG A 64 -10.43 26.74 1.19
C ARG A 64 -9.34 25.68 0.97
N ALA A 65 -8.11 26.09 0.67
CA ALA A 65 -6.96 25.20 0.58
C ALA A 65 -6.64 24.56 1.94
N VAL A 66 -6.61 25.35 3.01
CA VAL A 66 -6.38 24.86 4.38
C VAL A 66 -7.47 23.89 4.82
N ARG A 67 -8.76 24.23 4.60
CA ARG A 67 -9.88 23.32 4.88
C ARG A 67 -9.74 21.99 4.15
N ARG A 68 -9.35 22.00 2.88
CA ARG A 68 -9.13 20.76 2.12
C ARG A 68 -7.95 19.93 2.58
N ALA A 69 -6.97 20.54 3.24
CA ALA A 69 -5.80 19.84 3.76
C ALA A 69 -6.02 19.29 5.18
N VAL A 70 -6.88 19.96 5.96
CA VAL A 70 -7.09 19.68 7.38
C VAL A 70 -8.44 19.00 7.64
N GLU A 71 -9.55 19.52 7.10
CA GLU A 71 -10.89 19.02 7.40
C GLU A 71 -11.10 17.60 6.88
N ARG A 72 -11.78 16.79 7.69
CA ARG A 72 -12.25 15.47 7.30
C ARG A 72 -13.76 15.39 7.50
N ARG A 73 -14.50 15.17 6.42
CA ARG A 73 -15.97 15.04 6.44
C ARG A 73 -16.36 13.60 6.18
N ASP A 74 -17.38 13.15 6.88
CA ASP A 74 -18.03 11.88 6.58
C ASP A 74 -18.75 12.02 5.21
N PRO A 75 -18.39 11.23 4.19
CA PRO A 75 -19.04 11.26 2.88
C PRO A 75 -20.49 10.77 2.93
N ASP A 76 -20.81 9.88 3.88
CA ASP A 76 -22.13 9.25 4.04
C ASP A 76 -23.04 10.09 4.96
N ASN A 77 -22.47 11.05 5.68
CA ASN A 77 -23.18 12.00 6.53
C ASN A 77 -22.67 13.44 6.33
N PRO A 78 -22.98 14.09 5.19
CA PRO A 78 -22.47 15.41 4.84
C PRO A 78 -22.97 16.54 5.75
N ASP A 79 -24.02 16.28 6.54
CA ASP A 79 -24.60 17.21 7.50
C ASP A 79 -23.83 17.22 8.83
N GLN A 80 -22.96 16.22 9.07
CA GLN A 80 -22.09 16.20 10.24
C GLN A 80 -20.92 17.19 10.06
N PRO A 81 -20.56 17.97 11.10
CA PRO A 81 -19.38 18.83 11.04
C PRO A 81 -18.12 17.98 10.80
N ALA A 82 -17.18 18.54 10.04
CA ALA A 82 -15.88 17.90 9.82
C ALA A 82 -15.19 17.61 11.16
N ASP A 83 -14.41 16.54 11.24
CA ASP A 83 -13.62 16.22 12.43
C ASP A 83 -12.25 15.63 12.04
N PRO A 84 -11.15 16.39 12.10
CA PRO A 84 -11.04 17.77 12.60
C PRO A 84 -11.76 18.79 11.71
N GLN A 85 -12.25 19.89 12.30
CA GLN A 85 -12.80 21.05 11.59
C GLN A 85 -11.85 22.23 11.64
N VAL A 86 -11.74 23.01 10.57
CA VAL A 86 -11.07 24.31 10.62
C VAL A 86 -12.06 25.37 11.10
N GLY A 87 -11.75 25.99 12.25
CA GLY A 87 -12.56 27.03 12.86
C GLY A 87 -12.50 28.37 12.14
N LEU A 88 -13.27 29.34 12.64
CA LEU A 88 -13.20 30.72 12.18
C LEU A 88 -11.90 31.39 12.66
N GLU A 89 -11.31 32.18 11.77
CA GLU A 89 -9.93 32.68 11.86
C GLU A 89 -9.68 33.54 13.11
N ALA A 90 -8.45 33.45 13.66
CA ALA A 90 -7.93 34.44 14.60
C ALA A 90 -7.21 35.55 13.81
N GLU A 91 -7.34 36.79 14.29
CA GLU A 91 -6.95 38.01 13.59
C GLU A 91 -5.42 38.30 13.62
N VAL A 92 -4.92 38.74 12.46
CA VAL A 92 -3.71 39.56 12.15
C VAL A 92 -2.32 38.89 11.98
N ASP A 93 -1.72 39.18 10.81
CA ASP A 93 -0.32 39.08 10.34
C ASP A 93 0.44 37.74 10.35
N SER A 94 -0.19 36.64 10.77
CA SER A 94 0.29 35.27 10.50
C SER A 94 -0.90 34.33 10.29
N LEU A 95 -0.77 33.31 9.42
CA LEU A 95 -1.86 32.36 9.14
C LEU A 95 -1.97 31.39 10.32
N LEU A 96 -2.58 31.87 11.41
CA LEU A 96 -2.92 31.10 12.59
C LEU A 96 -4.35 30.58 12.44
N VAL A 97 -4.49 29.28 12.22
CA VAL A 97 -5.78 28.65 11.90
C VAL A 97 -6.20 27.73 13.04
N PRO A 98 -7.36 27.96 13.67
CA PRO A 98 -7.86 27.05 14.69
C PRO A 98 -8.36 25.76 14.04
N VAL A 99 -8.02 24.65 14.67
CA VAL A 99 -8.49 23.31 14.35
C VAL A 99 -9.25 22.78 15.55
N ILE A 100 -10.52 22.45 15.34
CA ILE A 100 -11.47 22.02 16.36
C ILE A 100 -11.67 20.51 16.19
N PHE A 101 -11.59 19.78 17.30
CA PHE A 101 -11.88 18.36 17.37
C PHE A 101 -13.22 18.16 18.05
N TYR A 102 -14.12 17.41 17.44
CA TYR A 102 -15.38 16.98 18.05
C TYR A 102 -15.29 15.58 18.66
N SER A 103 -14.20 14.86 18.41
CA SER A 103 -13.93 13.57 19.03
C SER A 103 -12.45 13.34 19.31
N GLN A 104 -12.16 12.34 20.16
CA GLN A 104 -10.81 11.77 20.27
C GLN A 104 -10.35 11.18 18.94
N LEU A 105 -11.28 10.87 18.02
CA LEU A 105 -11.14 10.49 16.62
C LEU A 105 -11.13 11.71 15.63
N GLY A 106 -11.07 12.95 16.13
CA GLY A 106 -10.69 14.17 15.40
C GLY A 106 -9.26 14.63 15.65
N TYR A 107 -8.82 14.47 16.90
CA TYR A 107 -7.46 14.76 17.39
C TYR A 107 -6.28 13.91 16.83
N GLN A 108 -6.12 12.64 17.20
CA GLN A 108 -5.14 11.66 16.69
C GLN A 108 -4.80 11.67 15.16
N TYR A 109 -5.73 11.86 14.22
CA TYR A 109 -5.49 12.00 12.76
C TYR A 109 -4.86 13.34 12.50
N PHE A 110 -5.41 14.40 13.08
CA PHE A 110 -4.79 15.70 12.97
C PHE A 110 -3.35 15.66 13.49
N THR A 111 -3.11 15.01 14.64
CA THR A 111 -1.78 14.78 15.19
C THR A 111 -0.91 13.89 14.30
N SER A 112 -1.46 12.85 13.66
CA SER A 112 -0.70 11.98 12.76
C SER A 112 -0.27 12.70 11.48
N ILE A 113 -1.13 13.56 10.93
CA ILE A 113 -0.79 14.33 9.73
C ILE A 113 0.13 15.51 10.04
N LEU A 114 0.01 16.09 11.23
CA LEU A 114 0.84 17.21 11.71
C LEU A 114 2.28 16.78 11.99
N ASN A 115 2.49 15.63 12.66
CA ASN A 115 3.81 15.16 13.08
C ASN A 115 4.63 14.54 11.93
N GLY A 116 4.06 14.39 10.74
CA GLY A 116 4.71 13.86 9.54
C GLY A 116 4.86 14.92 8.44
N PRO A 117 5.56 14.60 7.34
CA PRO A 117 5.69 15.51 6.19
C PRO A 117 4.34 15.75 5.48
N PHE A 118 3.32 14.94 5.77
CA PHE A 118 2.03 14.92 5.09
C PHE A 118 1.31 16.27 5.11
N LEU A 119 1.05 16.86 6.28
CA LEU A 119 0.25 18.09 6.35
C LEU A 119 0.96 19.24 5.62
N LYS A 120 2.28 19.31 5.78
CA LYS A 120 3.13 20.27 5.09
C LYS A 120 3.07 20.07 3.56
N ALA A 121 3.26 18.86 3.06
CA ALA A 121 3.20 18.56 1.63
C ALA A 121 1.81 18.83 1.03
N CYS A 122 0.74 18.47 1.75
CA CYS A 122 -0.63 18.72 1.31
C CYS A 122 -0.93 20.23 1.26
N LEU A 123 -0.58 20.98 2.31
CA LEU A 123 -0.74 22.43 2.33
C LEU A 123 0.09 23.10 1.22
N GLN A 124 1.34 22.70 1.04
CA GLN A 124 2.22 23.20 -0.03
C GLN A 124 1.56 23.00 -1.40
N ALA A 125 1.13 21.78 -1.73
CA ALA A 125 0.50 21.47 -3.01
C ALA A 125 -0.85 22.20 -3.22
N LYS A 126 -1.63 22.44 -2.16
CA LYS A 126 -2.89 23.19 -2.27
C LYS A 126 -2.65 24.69 -2.42
N LEU A 127 -1.65 25.25 -1.74
CA LEU A 127 -1.29 26.67 -1.82
C LEU A 127 -0.64 27.02 -3.17
N GLU A 128 0.16 26.12 -3.73
CA GLU A 128 0.71 26.25 -5.09
C GLU A 128 -0.39 26.38 -6.15
N ARG A 129 -1.49 25.63 -5.99
CA ARG A 129 -2.67 25.75 -6.87
C ARG A 129 -3.40 27.09 -6.73
N VAL A 130 -3.26 27.78 -5.60
CA VAL A 130 -3.78 29.15 -5.39
C VAL A 130 -2.78 30.19 -5.89
N GLY A 131 -1.52 29.82 -6.16
CA GLY A 131 -0.49 30.69 -6.70
C GLY A 131 0.69 30.96 -5.75
N TYR A 132 0.73 30.35 -4.57
CA TYR A 132 1.84 30.49 -3.62
C TYR A 132 2.90 29.42 -3.87
N LYS A 133 4.04 29.80 -4.44
CA LYS A 133 5.10 28.87 -4.87
C LYS A 133 6.28 28.77 -3.89
N GLU A 134 6.26 29.54 -2.81
CA GLU A 134 7.34 29.53 -1.83
C GLU A 134 7.14 28.38 -0.84
N SER A 135 8.23 27.94 -0.21
CA SER A 135 8.19 26.89 0.81
C SER A 135 7.45 27.38 2.06
N ILE A 136 6.61 26.52 2.64
CA ILE A 136 5.97 26.77 3.93
C ILE A 136 6.61 25.97 5.07
N ASP A 137 6.40 26.43 6.28
CA ASP A 137 6.58 25.66 7.50
C ASP A 137 5.28 25.63 8.30
N VAL A 138 5.02 24.50 8.98
CA VAL A 138 3.76 24.25 9.68
C VAL A 138 4.08 23.79 11.09
N SER A 139 3.58 24.53 12.07
CA SER A 139 3.71 24.20 13.49
C SER A 139 2.35 24.27 14.18
N ALA A 140 2.22 23.61 15.33
CA ALA A 140 1.01 23.66 16.14
C ALA A 140 1.28 24.31 17.49
N GLU A 141 0.38 25.19 17.91
CA GLU A 141 0.46 25.98 19.13
C GLU A 141 -0.88 25.92 19.88
N LYS A 142 -0.83 26.15 21.20
CA LYS A 142 -2.03 26.30 22.06
C LYS A 142 -3.00 25.10 21.96
N TRP A 143 -2.54 23.93 22.38
CA TRP A 143 -3.39 22.74 22.51
C TRP A 143 -4.33 22.88 23.70
N GLU A 144 -5.63 22.69 23.48
CA GLU A 144 -6.68 22.65 24.50
C GLU A 144 -7.36 21.27 24.46
N LEU A 145 -6.96 20.35 25.34
CA LEU A 145 -7.43 18.96 25.37
C LEU A 145 -7.93 18.58 26.77
N PRO A 146 -8.98 17.74 26.91
CA PRO A 146 -9.44 17.25 28.20
C PRO A 146 -8.40 16.29 28.77
N ASN A 147 -7.83 16.66 29.92
CA ASN A 147 -6.86 15.91 30.73
C ASN A 147 -5.43 15.75 30.13
N LEU A 148 -4.72 16.86 29.88
CA LEU A 148 -3.24 16.83 29.90
C LEU A 148 -2.71 17.63 31.11
N PRO A 149 -1.76 17.07 31.91
CA PRO A 149 -1.04 17.85 32.90
C PRO A 149 -0.16 18.90 32.21
N GLU A 150 -0.10 20.10 32.79
CA GLU A 150 0.78 21.17 32.32
C GLU A 150 2.25 20.72 32.36
N GLY A 151 2.90 20.71 31.19
CA GLY A 151 4.34 20.48 31.06
C GLY A 151 4.72 19.06 30.65
N GLY A 152 4.85 18.84 29.34
CA GLY A 152 5.37 17.60 28.78
C GLY A 152 5.93 17.82 27.38
N ALA A 153 7.15 18.33 27.30
CA ALA A 153 7.96 18.23 26.09
C ALA A 153 8.40 16.77 25.91
N GLY A 154 8.07 16.18 24.77
CA GLY A 154 8.60 14.88 24.33
C GLY A 154 7.63 13.70 24.45
N LEU A 155 7.83 12.76 23.53
CA LEU A 155 7.35 11.37 23.50
C LEU A 155 6.09 11.10 22.65
N MET A 156 6.36 10.86 21.36
CA MET A 156 6.32 9.52 20.77
C MET A 156 5.35 8.54 21.45
N GLY A 157 4.15 8.39 20.89
CA GLY A 157 3.22 7.35 21.32
C GLY A 157 1.77 7.74 21.05
N MET A 158 0.99 6.76 20.59
CA MET A 158 -0.47 6.75 20.55
C MET A 158 -1.15 7.36 19.31
N MET A 159 -0.95 6.72 18.15
CA MET A 159 -2.03 6.60 17.16
C MET A 159 -2.96 5.46 17.59
N GLY A 160 -4.23 5.77 17.90
CA GLY A 160 -5.26 4.78 18.18
C GLY A 160 -5.71 4.05 16.90
N GLU A 161 -5.82 2.74 17.01
CA GLU A 161 -6.16 1.80 15.93
C GLU A 161 -7.47 2.13 15.18
N GLU A 162 -8.43 2.80 15.83
CA GLU A 162 -9.76 3.07 15.27
C GLU A 162 -9.75 4.01 14.05
N ARG A 163 -8.70 4.83 13.87
CA ARG A 163 -8.72 5.91 12.87
C ARG A 163 -8.14 5.57 11.51
N VAL A 164 -7.25 4.58 11.46
CA VAL A 164 -6.81 4.03 10.19
C VAL A 164 -7.94 3.21 9.55
N LEU A 165 -8.84 2.67 10.36
CA LEU A 165 -10.02 1.94 9.90
C LEU A 165 -11.01 2.83 9.13
N GLY A 166 -11.20 4.08 9.57
CA GLY A 166 -12.11 5.03 8.90
C GLY A 166 -11.64 5.41 7.49
N TRP A 167 -10.35 5.67 7.30
CA TRP A 167 -9.81 5.96 5.97
C TRP A 167 -9.81 4.75 5.04
N LEU A 168 -9.60 3.55 5.59
CA LEU A 168 -9.71 2.32 4.81
C LEU A 168 -11.15 1.93 4.48
N ALA A 169 -12.15 2.50 5.16
CA ALA A 169 -13.56 2.33 4.83
C ALA A 169 -14.01 3.23 3.66
N GLU A 170 -13.27 4.30 3.34
CA GLU A 170 -13.60 5.28 2.29
C GLU A 170 -13.01 4.94 0.89
N LEU A 171 -12.39 3.77 0.71
CA LEU A 171 -11.93 3.31 -0.62
C LEU A 171 -13.15 2.99 -1.50
N PRO A 172 -13.18 3.44 -2.77
CA PRO A 172 -14.40 3.44 -3.58
C PRO A 172 -14.92 2.03 -3.85
N GLU A 173 -16.12 1.75 -3.33
CA GLU A 173 -16.98 0.66 -3.78
C GLU A 173 -17.55 1.00 -5.17
N LYS A 174 -17.20 0.24 -6.20
CA LYS A 174 -18.08 0.14 -7.37
C LYS A 174 -19.18 -0.88 -7.03
N VAL A 175 -20.38 -0.34 -6.92
CA VAL A 175 -21.60 -0.97 -6.41
C VAL A 175 -22.04 -2.21 -7.19
N SER A 176 -22.44 -3.20 -6.38
CA SER A 176 -23.27 -4.38 -6.62
C SER A 176 -24.22 -4.36 -7.82
N LEU A 177 -24.11 -5.39 -8.66
CA LEU A 177 -25.25 -6.03 -9.29
C LEU A 177 -25.06 -7.53 -9.19
N LEU A 178 -25.73 -8.18 -8.24
CA LEU A 178 -26.20 -9.57 -8.35
C LEU A 178 -27.23 -9.82 -7.24
N SER A 179 -28.47 -9.45 -7.54
CA SER A 179 -29.62 -10.21 -7.05
C SER A 179 -30.79 -10.08 -8.02
N THR A 180 -31.44 -11.22 -8.27
CA THR A 180 -32.72 -11.45 -8.99
C THR A 180 -32.78 -11.21 -10.50
N ALA A 181 -32.55 -12.28 -11.26
CA ALA A 181 -33.46 -12.69 -12.33
C ALA A 181 -33.57 -14.22 -12.34
N ALA A 182 -34.75 -14.72 -11.97
CA ALA A 182 -35.18 -16.07 -12.28
C ALA A 182 -35.23 -16.22 -13.81
N GLY A 183 -34.68 -17.32 -14.33
CA GLY A 183 -34.58 -17.52 -15.77
C GLY A 183 -33.91 -18.83 -16.15
N ASP A 184 -34.69 -19.90 -15.95
CA ASP A 184 -34.69 -21.13 -16.74
C ASP A 184 -33.51 -22.12 -16.64
N SER A 185 -33.91 -23.30 -16.18
CA SER A 185 -33.15 -24.52 -15.99
C SER A 185 -32.92 -25.24 -17.33
N GLY A 186 -31.65 -25.46 -17.67
CA GLY A 186 -31.24 -26.38 -18.73
C GLY A 186 -30.14 -27.32 -18.23
N ILE A 187 -30.51 -28.25 -17.35
CA ILE A 187 -29.69 -29.43 -17.01
C ILE A 187 -29.69 -30.38 -18.23
N PRO A 188 -28.57 -31.07 -18.49
CA PRO A 188 -28.69 -32.52 -18.62
C PRO A 188 -27.81 -33.22 -17.59
N GLU A 189 -28.45 -34.15 -16.89
CA GLU A 189 -27.85 -35.09 -15.95
C GLU A 189 -27.01 -36.14 -16.70
N ASP A 190 -26.16 -36.78 -15.91
CA ASP A 190 -25.47 -38.05 -16.15
C ASP A 190 -24.25 -38.08 -17.09
N VAL A 191 -23.07 -38.25 -16.45
CA VAL A 191 -22.48 -39.60 -16.33
C VAL A 191 -21.58 -39.72 -15.08
N SER A 192 -22.12 -40.41 -14.08
CA SER A 192 -21.53 -41.45 -13.25
C SER A 192 -19.99 -41.62 -13.17
N SER A 193 -19.51 -41.45 -11.94
CA SER A 193 -18.69 -42.40 -11.15
C SER A 193 -17.42 -43.01 -11.75
N VAL A 194 -16.26 -42.58 -11.25
CA VAL A 194 -15.16 -43.49 -10.88
C VAL A 194 -14.60 -43.07 -9.53
N ALA A 195 -14.80 -43.92 -8.53
CA ALA A 195 -14.04 -43.94 -7.29
C ALA A 195 -12.64 -44.50 -7.57
N GLY A 196 -11.59 -43.96 -6.94
CA GLY A 196 -10.27 -44.56 -7.03
C GLY A 196 -9.12 -43.76 -6.43
N VAL A 197 -8.94 -43.91 -5.12
CA VAL A 197 -7.64 -44.10 -4.45
C VAL A 197 -6.61 -42.96 -4.44
N SER A 198 -6.30 -42.51 -3.23
CA SER A 198 -5.08 -41.79 -2.84
C SER A 198 -3.81 -42.58 -3.16
N THR A 199 -2.81 -41.91 -3.72
CA THR A 199 -1.40 -42.20 -3.42
C THR A 199 -0.61 -40.91 -3.38
N ALA A 200 0.02 -40.66 -2.24
CA ALA A 200 1.14 -39.76 -2.10
C ALA A 200 2.36 -40.34 -2.85
N ALA A 201 3.09 -39.48 -3.54
CA ALA A 201 4.49 -39.69 -3.93
C ALA A 201 5.10 -38.29 -4.05
N SER A 202 5.78 -37.79 -3.01
CA SER A 202 7.24 -37.86 -2.84
C SER A 202 8.00 -37.46 -4.10
N TRP A 203 8.64 -36.31 -4.03
CA TRP A 203 9.63 -35.83 -5.00
C TRP A 203 10.93 -36.59 -4.72
N GLU A 204 11.25 -37.58 -5.51
CA GLU A 204 12.60 -38.15 -5.58
C GLU A 204 12.96 -38.40 -7.06
N ASP A 205 14.09 -37.81 -7.43
CA ASP A 205 15.13 -38.26 -8.36
C ASP A 205 14.74 -38.99 -9.66
N VAL A 206 15.05 -38.34 -10.78
CA VAL A 206 15.41 -39.04 -12.02
C VAL A 206 16.78 -38.52 -12.46
N GLU A 207 17.70 -39.46 -12.43
CA GLU A 207 19.11 -39.38 -12.79
C GLU A 207 19.33 -39.02 -14.27
N GLU A 208 20.50 -38.43 -14.50
CA GLU A 208 21.11 -38.22 -15.81
C GLU A 208 21.48 -39.57 -16.44
N GLU A 209 21.13 -39.77 -17.71
CA GLU A 209 21.86 -40.70 -18.57
C GLU A 209 22.41 -39.93 -19.78
N GLU A 210 23.74 -39.81 -19.80
CA GLU A 210 24.53 -39.61 -21.00
C GLU A 210 24.37 -40.82 -21.94
N GLU A 211 24.05 -40.57 -23.21
CA GLU A 211 24.39 -41.53 -24.26
C GLU A 211 25.01 -40.83 -25.46
N ALA A 212 26.18 -41.35 -25.86
CA ALA A 212 27.07 -40.82 -26.87
C ALA A 212 26.90 -41.55 -28.22
N GLY A 213 26.43 -40.83 -29.25
CA GLY A 213 26.68 -41.05 -30.70
C GLY A 213 26.16 -42.35 -31.37
N PRO A 214 26.12 -42.46 -32.73
CA PRO A 214 26.99 -41.78 -33.69
C PRO A 214 26.30 -41.21 -34.97
N SER A 215 27.14 -40.58 -35.80
CA SER A 215 26.86 -39.74 -36.99
C SER A 215 26.28 -40.44 -38.22
N GLN A 216 25.46 -39.71 -39.00
CA GLN A 216 25.30 -39.68 -40.48
C GLN A 216 24.11 -38.73 -40.79
N ALA A 217 23.99 -37.90 -41.82
CA ALA A 217 24.76 -37.58 -43.00
C ALA A 217 24.45 -36.13 -43.42
N ARG A 218 25.38 -35.51 -44.15
CA ARG A 218 25.46 -34.10 -44.53
C ARG A 218 24.76 -33.85 -45.87
N LEU A 219 23.83 -32.90 -45.95
CA LEU A 219 23.36 -32.25 -47.20
C LEU A 219 23.13 -30.74 -46.95
N PRO A 220 23.22 -29.89 -48.00
CA PRO A 220 24.02 -28.67 -47.97
C PRO A 220 23.35 -27.45 -47.33
N GLN A 221 24.21 -26.62 -46.73
CA GLN A 221 23.90 -25.31 -46.15
C GLN A 221 23.33 -24.36 -47.21
N GLN A 222 22.15 -23.81 -46.92
CA GLN A 222 21.63 -22.58 -47.50
C GLN A 222 21.92 -21.45 -46.49
N PRO A 223 22.38 -20.25 -46.91
CA PRO A 223 22.71 -19.19 -45.96
C PRO A 223 21.44 -18.72 -45.24
N PRO A 224 21.50 -18.37 -43.94
CA PRO A 224 20.31 -18.08 -43.16
C PRO A 224 19.68 -16.78 -43.65
N ALA A 225 18.46 -16.87 -44.18
CA ALA A 225 17.56 -15.73 -44.10
C ALA A 225 17.46 -15.36 -42.62
N GLN A 226 17.72 -14.09 -42.29
CA GLN A 226 17.45 -13.54 -40.96
C GLN A 226 15.96 -13.69 -40.69
N VAL A 227 15.59 -14.83 -40.10
CA VAL A 227 14.29 -15.01 -39.47
C VAL A 227 14.42 -14.25 -38.17
N THR A 228 13.88 -13.03 -38.16
CA THR A 228 13.58 -12.30 -36.93
C THR A 228 12.92 -13.29 -35.97
N PRO A 229 13.47 -13.53 -34.77
CA PRO A 229 12.87 -14.48 -33.83
C PRO A 229 11.43 -14.04 -33.62
N THR A 230 10.48 -14.94 -33.85
CA THR A 230 9.10 -14.68 -33.46
C THR A 230 9.10 -14.39 -31.95
N ALA A 231 8.20 -13.55 -31.44
CA ALA A 231 8.16 -13.19 -30.01
C ALA A 231 8.25 -14.42 -29.06
N GLN A 232 7.71 -15.57 -29.50
CA GLN A 232 7.81 -16.87 -28.81
C GLN A 232 9.23 -17.43 -28.68
N GLN A 233 10.13 -17.22 -29.65
CA GLN A 233 11.53 -17.63 -29.56
C GLN A 233 12.38 -16.67 -28.72
N ALA A 234 12.02 -15.39 -28.66
CA ALA A 234 12.64 -14.43 -27.75
C ALA A 234 12.25 -14.70 -26.28
N GLU A 235 11.03 -15.16 -26.03
CA GLU A 235 10.55 -15.55 -24.69
C GLU A 235 11.16 -16.88 -24.17
N LEU A 236 11.68 -17.72 -25.07
CA LEU A 236 12.33 -19.00 -24.77
C LEU A 236 13.86 -18.95 -24.84
N GLN A 237 14.46 -17.75 -24.74
CA GLN A 237 15.91 -17.63 -24.66
C GLN A 237 16.48 -18.42 -23.47
N GLU A 238 17.68 -18.96 -23.67
CA GLU A 238 18.44 -19.63 -22.61
C GLU A 238 18.69 -18.66 -21.45
N GLY A 239 18.48 -19.14 -20.23
CA GLY A 239 18.59 -18.33 -19.04
C GLY A 239 18.21 -19.09 -17.76
N PRO A 240 18.65 -18.61 -16.59
CA PRO A 240 18.46 -19.30 -15.32
C PRO A 240 16.98 -19.52 -14.95
N LEU A 241 16.05 -18.72 -15.49
CA LEU A 241 14.62 -18.79 -15.24
C LEU A 241 13.84 -19.40 -16.41
N LYS A 242 14.51 -20.01 -17.40
CA LYS A 242 13.89 -20.64 -18.59
C LYS A 242 12.74 -21.57 -18.23
N ARG A 243 12.93 -22.48 -17.26
CA ARG A 243 11.88 -23.42 -16.82
C ARG A 243 10.65 -22.71 -16.26
N ARG A 244 10.84 -21.61 -15.54
CA ARG A 244 9.74 -20.80 -14.96
C ARG A 244 9.00 -20.02 -16.03
N ARG A 245 9.73 -19.43 -17.00
CA ARG A 245 9.12 -18.81 -18.18
C ARG A 245 8.27 -19.81 -18.96
N ALA A 246 8.83 -20.98 -19.27
CA ALA A 246 8.13 -22.02 -20.03
C ALA A 246 6.81 -22.43 -19.37
N GLY A 247 6.78 -22.55 -18.03
CA GLY A 247 5.55 -22.83 -17.28
C GLY A 247 4.47 -21.73 -17.40
N LEU A 248 4.86 -20.47 -17.63
CA LEU A 248 3.94 -19.35 -17.77
C LEU A 248 3.44 -19.12 -19.21
N LEU A 249 4.10 -19.70 -20.22
CA LEU A 249 3.75 -19.45 -21.63
C LEU A 249 2.33 -19.91 -21.99
N LEU A 250 1.85 -20.99 -21.36
CA LEU A 250 0.46 -21.47 -21.53
C LEU A 250 -0.59 -20.50 -20.97
N HIS A 251 -0.15 -19.52 -20.17
CA HIS A 251 -0.99 -18.51 -19.54
C HIS A 251 -0.62 -17.09 -19.97
N ARG A 252 0.09 -16.91 -21.10
CA ARG A 252 0.63 -15.61 -21.54
C ARG A 252 -0.40 -14.49 -21.68
N ASP A 253 -1.67 -14.84 -21.86
CA ASP A 253 -2.77 -13.87 -21.99
C ASP A 253 -3.26 -13.36 -20.62
N SER A 254 -2.81 -13.98 -19.52
CA SER A 254 -3.06 -13.50 -18.17
C SER A 254 -2.19 -12.28 -17.85
N PRO A 255 -2.76 -11.20 -17.30
CA PRO A 255 -2.01 -10.08 -16.74
C PRO A 255 -0.97 -10.51 -15.69
N THR A 256 -1.32 -11.47 -14.83
CA THR A 256 -0.42 -11.98 -13.78
C THR A 256 0.78 -12.69 -14.40
N ALA A 257 0.54 -13.52 -15.43
CA ALA A 257 1.61 -14.23 -16.13
C ALA A 257 2.54 -13.26 -16.88
N GLN A 258 1.98 -12.24 -17.53
CA GLN A 258 2.77 -11.19 -18.21
C GLN A 258 3.66 -10.42 -17.23
N THR A 259 3.12 -9.98 -16.09
CA THR A 259 3.91 -9.33 -15.04
C THR A 259 5.05 -10.22 -14.55
N ARG A 260 4.80 -11.52 -14.37
CA ARG A 260 5.82 -12.49 -13.95
C ARG A 260 6.89 -12.72 -15.03
N LEU A 261 6.51 -12.83 -16.30
CA LEU A 261 7.43 -12.96 -17.42
C LEU A 261 8.33 -11.72 -17.54
N ASN A 262 7.75 -10.53 -17.42
CA ASN A 262 8.49 -9.26 -17.39
C ASN A 262 9.46 -9.22 -16.20
N ALA A 263 9.02 -9.65 -15.02
CA ALA A 263 9.88 -9.74 -13.85
C ALA A 263 11.10 -10.64 -14.09
N TYR A 264 10.88 -11.83 -14.67
CA TYR A 264 11.98 -12.75 -15.01
C TYR A 264 12.92 -12.17 -16.06
N SER A 265 12.40 -11.46 -17.06
CA SER A 265 13.21 -10.76 -18.05
C SER A 265 14.12 -9.69 -17.41
N CYS A 266 13.56 -8.85 -16.53
CA CYS A 266 14.33 -7.84 -15.79
C CYS A 266 15.42 -8.49 -14.91
N LEU A 267 15.07 -9.55 -14.17
CA LEU A 267 16.00 -10.27 -13.31
C LEU A 267 17.17 -10.88 -14.09
N GLU A 268 16.89 -11.57 -15.20
CA GLU A 268 17.94 -12.17 -16.01
C GLU A 268 18.82 -11.13 -16.71
N LYS A 269 18.21 -10.05 -17.21
CA LYS A 269 18.97 -8.93 -17.79
C LYS A 269 19.88 -8.29 -16.75
N GLY A 270 19.37 -8.02 -15.56
CA GLY A 270 20.17 -7.50 -14.45
C GLY A 270 21.30 -8.45 -14.05
N ALA A 271 21.02 -9.75 -13.95
CA ALA A 271 22.02 -10.77 -13.67
C ALA A 271 23.12 -10.84 -14.74
N ALA A 272 22.75 -10.80 -16.02
CA ALA A 272 23.69 -10.80 -17.14
C ALA A 272 24.58 -9.55 -17.12
N MET A 273 24.02 -8.37 -16.83
CA MET A 273 24.78 -7.13 -16.74
C MET A 273 25.80 -7.17 -15.60
N VAL A 274 25.39 -7.55 -14.38
CA VAL A 274 26.32 -7.60 -13.24
C VAL A 274 27.40 -8.67 -13.42
N THR A 275 27.10 -9.79 -14.07
CA THR A 275 28.07 -10.88 -14.28
C THR A 275 29.03 -10.59 -15.44
N THR A 276 28.53 -10.10 -16.57
CA THR A 276 29.36 -9.77 -17.75
C THR A 276 30.30 -8.60 -17.47
N GLY A 277 29.82 -7.61 -16.70
CA GLY A 277 30.65 -6.50 -16.21
C GLY A 277 31.59 -6.87 -15.05
N GLY A 278 31.73 -8.15 -14.71
CA GLY A 278 32.64 -8.61 -13.66
C GLY A 278 32.33 -8.03 -12.27
N TYR A 279 31.06 -7.72 -12.00
CA TYR A 279 30.59 -7.06 -10.77
C TYR A 279 31.25 -5.69 -10.52
N GLN A 280 31.51 -4.90 -11.57
CA GLN A 280 32.06 -3.54 -11.45
C GLN A 280 31.02 -2.44 -11.73
N GLU A 281 30.07 -2.69 -12.63
CA GLU A 281 29.09 -1.70 -13.09
C GLU A 281 27.75 -1.81 -12.34
N GLY A 282 27.18 -0.66 -11.95
CA GLY A 282 25.96 -0.59 -11.13
C GLY A 282 24.64 -0.72 -11.90
N GLU A 283 24.63 -0.57 -13.23
CA GLU A 283 23.41 -0.51 -14.05
C GLU A 283 22.54 -1.79 -13.95
N GLY A 284 23.17 -2.93 -13.72
CA GLY A 284 22.46 -4.20 -13.52
C GLY A 284 21.64 -4.25 -12.23
N VAL A 285 22.00 -3.46 -11.21
CA VAL A 285 21.31 -3.44 -9.90
C VAL A 285 19.89 -2.91 -10.03
N GLU A 286 19.68 -1.88 -10.86
CA GLU A 286 18.35 -1.32 -11.12
C GLU A 286 17.43 -2.35 -11.77
N HIS A 287 17.94 -3.11 -12.75
CA HIS A 287 17.19 -4.17 -13.42
C HIS A 287 16.83 -5.33 -12.47
N LEU A 288 17.76 -5.70 -11.57
CA LEU A 288 17.47 -6.68 -10.51
C LEU A 288 16.35 -6.20 -9.60
N LEU A 289 16.37 -4.92 -9.20
CA LEU A 289 15.31 -4.33 -8.38
C LEU A 289 13.96 -4.27 -9.08
N GLU A 290 13.91 -3.81 -10.32
CA GLU A 290 12.68 -3.79 -11.12
C GLU A 290 12.06 -5.21 -11.17
N GLY A 291 12.90 -6.22 -11.38
CA GLY A 291 12.47 -7.61 -11.34
C GLY A 291 11.91 -8.05 -9.99
N LEU A 292 12.54 -7.67 -8.87
CA LEU A 292 12.06 -7.96 -7.52
C LEU A 292 10.72 -7.25 -7.22
N ILE A 293 10.57 -6.01 -7.68
CA ILE A 293 9.36 -5.19 -7.51
C ILE A 293 8.19 -5.80 -8.28
N LEU A 294 8.41 -6.17 -9.56
CA LEU A 294 7.40 -6.85 -10.39
C LEU A 294 7.04 -8.25 -9.85
N MET A 295 7.97 -8.93 -9.18
CA MET A 295 7.66 -10.17 -8.47
C MET A 295 6.85 -9.97 -7.18
N GLU A 296 6.64 -8.72 -6.77
CA GLU A 296 5.99 -8.30 -5.53
C GLU A 296 6.70 -8.86 -4.28
N ALA A 297 8.04 -8.96 -4.35
CA ALA A 297 8.85 -9.58 -3.31
C ALA A 297 9.04 -8.64 -2.10
N VAL A 298 8.07 -8.58 -1.19
CA VAL A 298 8.10 -7.65 -0.02
C VAL A 298 8.81 -8.19 1.24
N GLY A 299 8.94 -9.51 1.41
CA GLY A 299 9.58 -10.13 2.58
C GLY A 299 11.11 -10.20 2.47
N PRO A 300 11.88 -9.99 3.56
CA PRO A 300 13.32 -10.28 3.56
C PRO A 300 13.60 -11.70 3.99
N GLY A 301 14.74 -12.23 3.53
CA GLY A 301 15.39 -13.40 4.14
C GLY A 301 14.68 -14.74 3.94
N TYR A 302 15.46 -15.74 3.52
CA TYR A 302 15.11 -17.14 3.22
C TYR A 302 14.01 -17.46 2.20
N VAL A 303 13.04 -16.59 1.87
CA VAL A 303 11.89 -17.01 1.05
C VAL A 303 11.73 -16.29 -0.30
N THR A 304 12.11 -15.01 -0.46
CA THR A 304 11.92 -14.32 -1.76
C THR A 304 13.17 -13.61 -2.28
N SER A 305 13.63 -12.48 -1.74
CA SER A 305 14.73 -11.71 -2.38
C SER A 305 16.06 -12.47 -2.43
N ASN A 306 16.55 -12.99 -1.29
CA ASN A 306 17.78 -13.81 -1.25
C ASN A 306 17.64 -15.09 -2.08
N THR A 307 16.46 -15.71 -2.08
CA THR A 307 16.18 -16.91 -2.86
C THR A 307 16.23 -16.60 -4.36
N ILE A 308 15.63 -15.48 -4.78
CA ILE A 308 15.66 -15.03 -6.18
C ILE A 308 17.08 -14.69 -6.62
N LEU A 309 17.84 -13.97 -5.80
CA LEU A 309 19.18 -13.52 -6.19
C LEU A 309 20.23 -14.64 -6.14
N TYR A 310 20.19 -15.51 -5.13
CA TYR A 310 21.34 -16.36 -4.79
C TYR A 310 21.07 -17.87 -4.90
N HIS A 311 19.81 -18.31 -4.96
CA HIS A 311 19.52 -19.74 -5.04
C HIS A 311 19.86 -20.31 -6.43
N GLN A 312 20.36 -21.55 -6.47
CA GLN A 312 20.73 -22.24 -7.71
C GLN A 312 19.57 -22.39 -8.71
N SER A 313 18.34 -22.51 -8.21
CA SER A 313 17.12 -22.61 -9.03
C SER A 313 16.55 -21.23 -9.45
N PHE A 314 17.28 -20.15 -9.18
CA PHE A 314 17.01 -18.80 -9.63
C PHE A 314 18.30 -18.21 -10.23
N LEU A 315 18.70 -16.99 -9.89
CA LEU A 315 19.78 -16.28 -10.60
C LEU A 315 21.18 -16.76 -10.24
N HIS A 316 21.36 -17.47 -9.12
CA HIS A 316 22.65 -18.00 -8.68
C HIS A 316 23.80 -16.95 -8.69
N LEU A 317 23.50 -15.72 -8.26
CA LEU A 317 24.52 -14.67 -8.19
C LEU A 317 25.50 -14.94 -7.05
N ASP A 318 26.75 -14.52 -7.23
CA ASP A 318 27.73 -14.49 -6.15
C ASP A 318 27.38 -13.39 -5.15
N ARG A 319 26.98 -13.80 -3.94
CA ARG A 319 26.57 -12.88 -2.86
C ARG A 319 27.69 -11.94 -2.42
N ALA A 320 28.92 -12.43 -2.31
CA ALA A 320 30.03 -11.61 -1.87
C ALA A 320 30.37 -10.54 -2.91
N LYS A 321 30.37 -10.92 -4.20
CA LYS A 321 30.63 -9.98 -5.30
C LYS A 321 29.51 -8.97 -5.48
N LEU A 322 28.24 -9.37 -5.38
CA LEU A 322 27.13 -8.42 -5.47
C LEU A 322 27.15 -7.43 -4.29
N HIS A 323 27.46 -7.90 -3.08
CA HIS A 323 27.63 -7.03 -1.93
C HIS A 323 28.78 -6.03 -2.17
N GLN A 324 29.94 -6.52 -2.60
CA GLN A 324 31.10 -5.68 -2.93
C GLN A 324 30.75 -4.63 -3.98
N LEU A 325 30.09 -5.02 -5.08
CA LEU A 325 29.60 -4.10 -6.13
C LEU A 325 28.76 -2.99 -5.52
N THR A 326 27.71 -3.33 -4.76
CA THR A 326 26.83 -2.32 -4.15
C THR A 326 27.58 -1.41 -3.17
N SER A 327 28.51 -1.94 -2.38
CA SER A 327 29.35 -1.14 -1.49
C SER A 327 30.25 -0.16 -2.26
N THR A 328 30.90 -0.61 -3.33
CA THR A 328 31.76 0.24 -4.17
C THR A 328 30.95 1.33 -4.88
N GLN A 329 29.76 0.99 -5.39
CA GLN A 329 28.85 1.97 -6.00
C GLN A 329 28.40 3.03 -4.98
N LEU A 330 28.10 2.63 -3.74
CA LEU A 330 27.73 3.56 -2.66
C LEU A 330 28.90 4.41 -2.16
N GLN A 331 30.15 3.93 -2.28
CA GLN A 331 31.32 4.77 -1.99
C GLN A 331 31.48 5.89 -3.02
N ALA A 332 31.17 5.61 -4.28
CA ALA A 332 31.23 6.61 -5.36
C ALA A 332 30.01 7.54 -5.38
N ASN A 333 28.83 7.00 -5.09
CA ASN A 333 27.55 7.71 -5.01
C ASN A 333 26.75 7.23 -3.78
N PRO A 334 26.91 7.89 -2.62
CA PRO A 334 26.23 7.51 -1.38
C PRO A 334 24.71 7.48 -1.47
N ASP A 335 24.13 8.30 -2.35
CA ASP A 335 22.69 8.47 -2.50
C ASP A 335 22.11 7.61 -3.64
N SER A 336 22.82 6.57 -4.08
CA SER A 336 22.33 5.62 -5.08
C SER A 336 21.15 4.80 -4.52
N THR A 337 19.92 5.28 -4.75
CA THR A 337 18.69 4.65 -4.25
C THR A 337 18.50 3.19 -4.70
N PRO A 338 18.91 2.74 -5.91
CA PRO A 338 18.87 1.32 -6.24
C PRO A 338 19.84 0.48 -5.37
N CYS A 339 21.07 0.96 -5.15
CA CYS A 339 22.03 0.23 -4.32
C CYS A 339 21.61 0.20 -2.85
N LEU A 340 21.07 1.31 -2.33
CA LEU A 340 20.53 1.37 -0.96
C LEU A 340 19.32 0.45 -0.80
N LEU A 341 18.38 0.46 -1.74
CA LEU A 341 17.17 -0.36 -1.65
C LEU A 341 17.50 -1.85 -1.72
N ILE A 342 18.36 -2.29 -2.65
CA ILE A 342 18.70 -3.71 -2.74
C ILE A 342 19.45 -4.20 -1.50
N GLN A 343 20.27 -3.36 -0.85
CA GLN A 343 20.88 -3.69 0.44
C GLN A 343 19.83 -3.76 1.55
N ALA A 344 18.93 -2.78 1.64
CA ALA A 344 17.85 -2.75 2.62
C ALA A 344 16.94 -3.99 2.51
N LEU A 345 16.60 -4.43 1.29
CA LEU A 345 15.76 -5.59 1.05
C LEU A 345 16.42 -6.92 1.47
N GLN A 346 17.74 -6.97 1.58
CA GLN A 346 18.51 -8.13 2.00
C GLN A 346 18.73 -8.21 3.52
N LEU A 347 18.49 -7.10 4.25
CA LEU A 347 18.54 -7.11 5.71
C LEU A 347 17.43 -8.00 6.30
N PRO A 348 17.68 -8.73 7.40
CA PRO A 348 16.64 -9.48 8.10
C PRO A 348 15.45 -8.61 8.51
N LEU A 349 14.29 -9.22 8.73
CA LEU A 349 13.15 -8.52 9.36
C LEU A 349 13.62 -7.94 10.70
N GLY A 350 13.59 -6.62 10.83
CA GLY A 350 13.94 -5.94 12.08
C GLY A 350 14.06 -4.44 11.91
N HIS A 351 14.42 -3.76 13.00
CA HIS A 351 14.60 -2.31 13.04
C HIS A 351 15.66 -1.82 12.05
N SER A 352 16.75 -2.55 11.84
CA SER A 352 17.79 -2.18 10.86
C SER A 352 17.23 -2.11 9.44
N ARG A 353 16.37 -3.08 9.06
CA ARG A 353 15.70 -3.04 7.76
C ARG A 353 14.71 -1.89 7.66
N GLN A 354 13.92 -1.66 8.72
CA GLN A 354 12.99 -0.54 8.79
C GLN A 354 13.71 0.81 8.60
N GLN A 355 14.81 1.03 9.33
CA GLN A 355 15.63 2.24 9.21
C GLN A 355 16.23 2.39 7.81
N ALA A 356 16.76 1.32 7.24
CA ALA A 356 17.32 1.35 5.90
C ALA A 356 16.27 1.68 4.82
N ILE A 357 15.07 1.09 4.90
CA ILE A 357 13.97 1.40 3.97
C ILE A 357 13.50 2.85 4.14
N ASN A 358 13.34 3.34 5.37
CA ASN A 358 12.99 4.74 5.63
C ASN A 358 14.02 5.69 5.03
N HIS A 359 15.31 5.41 5.23
CA HIS A 359 16.39 6.22 4.68
C HIS A 359 16.34 6.28 3.14
N VAL A 360 16.06 5.15 2.48
CA VAL A 360 15.87 5.12 1.02
C VAL A 360 14.68 5.99 0.61
N ILE A 361 13.55 5.87 1.30
CA ILE A 361 12.36 6.68 1.02
C ILE A 361 12.66 8.18 1.16
N ASP A 362 13.38 8.58 2.20
CA ASP A 362 13.75 9.97 2.43
C ASP A 362 14.58 10.54 1.27
N ILE A 363 15.59 9.78 0.80
CA ILE A 363 16.43 10.18 -0.35
C ILE A 363 15.58 10.26 -1.63
N VAL A 364 14.75 9.26 -1.90
CA VAL A 364 13.88 9.24 -3.08
C VAL A 364 12.93 10.44 -3.10
N LEU A 365 12.36 10.80 -1.94
CA LEU A 365 11.49 11.97 -1.82
C LEU A 365 12.26 13.29 -1.95
N GLN A 366 13.49 13.34 -1.46
CA GLN A 366 14.36 14.52 -1.60
C GLN A 366 14.74 14.78 -3.06
N HIS A 367 15.04 13.72 -3.81
CA HIS A 367 15.35 13.80 -5.24
C HIS A 367 14.11 13.99 -6.12
N GLY A 368 12.94 13.51 -5.68
CA GLY A 368 11.68 13.65 -6.41
C GLY A 368 11.64 12.81 -7.69
N GLU A 369 10.90 13.28 -8.70
CA GLU A 369 10.63 12.52 -9.94
C GLU A 369 11.87 12.18 -10.79
N THR A 370 13.01 12.83 -10.54
CA THR A 370 14.28 12.52 -11.21
C THR A 370 14.97 11.30 -10.63
N ASP A 371 14.56 10.83 -9.46
CA ASP A 371 15.12 9.62 -8.85
C ASP A 371 14.59 8.36 -9.56
N PRO A 372 15.48 7.40 -9.94
CA PRO A 372 15.05 6.20 -10.64
C PRO A 372 14.03 5.38 -9.86
N MET A 373 14.04 5.44 -8.53
CA MET A 373 13.14 4.69 -7.66
C MET A 373 11.85 5.44 -7.29
N TYR A 374 11.67 6.70 -7.71
CA TYR A 374 10.47 7.49 -7.36
C TYR A 374 9.17 6.83 -7.82
N LYS A 375 9.16 6.25 -9.03
CA LYS A 375 8.04 5.45 -9.56
C LYS A 375 7.66 4.23 -8.72
N HIS A 376 8.53 3.81 -7.79
CA HIS A 376 8.35 2.63 -6.94
C HIS A 376 8.07 2.94 -5.47
N LEU A 377 7.73 4.20 -5.13
CA LEU A 377 7.37 4.60 -3.76
C LEU A 377 6.27 3.73 -3.14
N ALA A 378 5.26 3.33 -3.92
CA ALA A 378 4.22 2.42 -3.43
C ALA A 378 4.79 1.08 -2.93
N TYR A 379 5.77 0.51 -3.64
CA TYR A 379 6.43 -0.73 -3.23
C TYR A 379 7.31 -0.53 -1.99
N MET A 380 8.05 0.58 -1.91
CA MET A 380 8.90 0.88 -0.76
C MET A 380 8.09 1.07 0.53
N TYR A 381 7.02 1.85 0.48
CA TYR A 381 6.08 2.00 1.59
C TYR A 381 5.36 0.68 1.95
N CYS A 382 5.01 -0.14 0.96
CA CYS A 382 4.45 -1.47 1.20
C CYS A 382 5.44 -2.36 1.97
N THR A 383 6.70 -2.39 1.54
CA THR A 383 7.77 -3.15 2.19
C THR A 383 8.04 -2.65 3.61
N LEU A 384 8.00 -1.33 3.82
CA LEU A 384 8.10 -0.72 5.14
C LEU A 384 6.95 -1.17 6.05
N GLY A 385 5.69 -1.06 5.59
CA GLY A 385 4.51 -1.47 6.34
C GLY A 385 4.54 -2.94 6.71
N TYR A 386 4.91 -3.81 5.75
CA TYR A 386 5.10 -5.24 5.99
C TYR A 386 6.21 -5.50 7.03
N THR A 387 7.34 -4.79 6.93
CA THR A 387 8.44 -4.93 7.88
C THR A 387 8.01 -4.52 9.28
N ILE A 388 7.30 -3.40 9.45
CA ILE A 388 6.77 -2.94 10.74
C ILE A 388 5.78 -3.96 11.31
N TRP A 389 4.82 -4.41 10.51
CA TRP A 389 3.82 -5.38 10.94
C TRP A 389 4.46 -6.66 11.48
N MET A 390 5.44 -7.21 10.75
CA MET A 390 6.08 -8.47 11.12
C MET A 390 7.07 -8.34 12.29
N THR A 391 7.63 -7.15 12.54
CA THR A 391 8.70 -6.96 13.53
C THR A 391 8.18 -6.41 14.85
N THR A 392 7.48 -5.28 14.83
CA THR A 392 7.05 -4.58 16.04
C THR A 392 5.60 -4.85 16.41
N ARG A 393 4.82 -5.42 15.48
CA ARG A 393 3.36 -5.59 15.61
C ARG A 393 2.64 -4.27 15.90
N GLN A 394 3.25 -3.14 15.58
CA GLN A 394 2.63 -1.81 15.72
C GLN A 394 1.68 -1.58 14.54
N LEU A 395 0.46 -2.10 14.65
CA LEU A 395 -0.55 -2.11 13.60
C LEU A 395 -0.83 -0.71 13.04
N ALA A 396 -0.91 0.31 13.91
CA ALA A 396 -1.13 1.70 13.48
C ALA A 396 -0.03 2.22 12.55
N LEU A 397 1.25 1.93 12.85
CA LEU A 397 2.37 2.36 12.00
C LEU A 397 2.44 1.56 10.70
N ALA A 398 2.17 0.25 10.76
CA ALA A 398 2.11 -0.58 9.56
C ALA A 398 1.01 -0.11 8.60
N LEU A 399 -0.20 0.12 9.13
CA LEU A 399 -1.32 0.61 8.33
C LEU A 399 -1.08 2.04 7.82
N SER A 400 -0.39 2.89 8.57
CA SER A 400 0.04 4.21 8.08
C SER A 400 0.99 4.11 6.88
N ALA A 401 1.96 3.19 6.93
CA ALA A 401 2.86 2.95 5.81
C ALA A 401 2.11 2.39 4.59
N PHE A 402 1.16 1.47 4.81
CA PHE A 402 0.31 0.98 3.73
C PHE A 402 -0.59 2.07 3.14
N ALA A 403 -1.11 2.98 3.96
CA ALA A 403 -1.86 4.14 3.48
C ALA A 403 -1.01 5.01 2.55
N SER A 404 0.24 5.32 2.94
CA SER A 404 1.19 6.04 2.08
C SER A 404 1.43 5.30 0.77
N ALA A 405 1.57 3.97 0.79
CA ALA A 405 1.72 3.19 -0.44
C ALA A 405 0.50 3.32 -1.37
N LEU A 406 -0.73 3.25 -0.84
CA LEU A 406 -1.95 3.40 -1.63
C LEU A 406 -2.16 4.84 -2.14
N MET A 407 -1.62 5.85 -1.46
CA MET A 407 -1.62 7.22 -1.99
C MET A 407 -0.76 7.35 -3.25
N HIS A 408 0.38 6.66 -3.30
CA HIS A 408 1.23 6.63 -4.49
C HIS A 408 0.67 5.74 -5.60
N LYS A 409 0.00 4.64 -5.24
CA LYS A 409 -0.65 3.74 -6.19
C LYS A 409 -1.84 3.03 -5.53
N SER A 410 -3.05 3.51 -5.82
CA SER A 410 -4.28 3.06 -5.15
C SER A 410 -4.67 1.62 -5.46
N ASP A 411 -4.22 1.10 -6.60
CA ASP A 411 -4.43 -0.28 -7.05
C ASP A 411 -3.22 -1.19 -6.78
N HIS A 412 -2.29 -0.79 -5.91
CA HIS A 412 -1.12 -1.59 -5.58
C HIS A 412 -1.50 -2.86 -4.80
N LEU A 413 -1.62 -3.97 -5.54
CA LEU A 413 -2.14 -5.26 -5.05
C LEU A 413 -1.47 -5.78 -3.77
N PRO A 414 -0.14 -5.73 -3.60
CA PRO A 414 0.49 -6.14 -2.34
C PRO A 414 0.02 -5.31 -1.16
N THR A 415 -0.07 -3.99 -1.34
CA THR A 415 -0.51 -3.10 -0.26
C THR A 415 -1.95 -3.37 0.11
N LEU A 416 -2.85 -3.55 -0.87
CA LEU A 416 -4.25 -3.90 -0.61
C LEU A 416 -4.37 -5.19 0.21
N TYR A 417 -3.65 -6.24 -0.18
CA TYR A 417 -3.66 -7.52 0.53
C TYR A 417 -3.12 -7.41 1.96
N PHE A 418 -1.96 -6.76 2.15
CA PHE A 418 -1.36 -6.64 3.49
C PHE A 418 -2.14 -5.69 4.40
N THR A 419 -2.78 -4.67 3.84
CA THR A 419 -3.71 -3.80 4.58
C THR A 419 -4.90 -4.59 5.13
N ALA A 420 -5.48 -5.47 4.31
CA ALA A 420 -6.53 -6.40 4.71
C ALA A 420 -6.05 -7.37 5.79
N GLY A 421 -4.84 -7.92 5.62
CA GLY A 421 -4.18 -8.78 6.60
C GLY A 421 -3.96 -8.10 7.95
N CYS A 422 -3.43 -6.88 7.98
CA CYS A 422 -3.26 -6.10 9.21
C CYS A 422 -4.59 -5.79 9.87
N SER A 423 -5.64 -5.49 9.10
CA SER A 423 -6.93 -5.13 9.66
C SER A 423 -7.65 -6.32 10.29
N MET A 424 -7.25 -7.56 10.00
CA MET A 424 -7.76 -8.74 10.72
C MET A 424 -7.50 -8.65 12.22
N ASP A 425 -6.35 -8.05 12.60
CA ASP A 425 -5.94 -7.90 14.01
C ASP A 425 -6.63 -6.70 14.69
N VAL A 426 -7.33 -5.85 13.92
CA VAL A 426 -7.94 -4.61 14.41
C VAL A 426 -9.47 -4.65 14.36
N SER A 427 -10.05 -5.04 13.23
CA SER A 427 -11.50 -5.04 13.00
C SER A 427 -11.90 -6.01 11.92
N VAL A 428 -12.65 -7.05 12.32
CA VAL A 428 -13.17 -8.09 11.41
C VAL A 428 -14.00 -7.51 10.26
N PRO A 429 -14.99 -6.60 10.49
CA PRO A 429 -15.74 -5.99 9.39
C PRO A 429 -14.86 -5.20 8.41
N GLN A 430 -13.84 -4.50 8.92
CA GLN A 430 -12.93 -3.72 8.07
C GLN A 430 -12.04 -4.64 7.23
N ALA A 431 -11.50 -5.71 7.83
CA ALA A 431 -10.71 -6.71 7.13
C ALA A 431 -11.52 -7.37 6.00
N ILE A 432 -12.80 -7.70 6.27
CA ILE A 432 -13.71 -8.25 5.26
C ILE A 432 -13.84 -7.29 4.07
N ARG A 433 -14.14 -6.00 4.31
CA ARG A 433 -14.26 -4.99 3.24
C ARG A 433 -12.98 -4.89 2.40
N GLN A 434 -11.83 -4.86 3.04
CA GLN A 434 -10.55 -4.74 2.32
C GLN A 434 -10.18 -6.02 1.55
N PHE A 435 -10.49 -7.21 2.08
CA PHE A 435 -10.31 -8.44 1.30
C PHE A 435 -11.22 -8.48 0.08
N TYR A 436 -12.46 -8.01 0.19
CA TYR A 436 -13.29 -7.80 -0.99
C TYR A 436 -12.65 -6.80 -1.96
N HIS A 437 -12.24 -5.63 -1.50
CA HIS A 437 -11.61 -4.63 -2.37
C HIS A 437 -10.38 -5.20 -3.09
N TYR A 438 -9.54 -5.97 -2.37
CA TYR A 438 -8.43 -6.70 -2.96
C TYR A 438 -8.87 -7.69 -4.05
N ILE A 439 -9.85 -8.57 -3.75
CA ILE A 439 -10.35 -9.58 -4.70
C ILE A 439 -10.94 -8.94 -5.96
N HIS A 440 -11.64 -7.81 -5.83
CA HIS A 440 -12.22 -7.09 -6.98
C HIS A 440 -11.16 -6.38 -7.83
N THR A 441 -10.02 -6.02 -7.24
CA THR A 441 -8.94 -5.30 -7.93
C THR A 441 -7.92 -6.27 -8.55
N ALA A 442 -7.66 -7.40 -7.89
CA ALA A 442 -6.67 -8.37 -8.33
C ALA A 442 -7.17 -9.21 -9.53
N PRO A 443 -6.28 -9.57 -10.47
CA PRO A 443 -6.58 -10.63 -11.44
C PRO A 443 -6.96 -11.92 -10.72
N THR A 444 -7.91 -12.68 -11.28
CA THR A 444 -8.44 -13.91 -10.65
C THR A 444 -7.40 -14.99 -10.39
N ASP A 445 -6.31 -14.99 -11.15
CA ASP A 445 -5.19 -15.94 -11.04
C ASP A 445 -4.02 -15.40 -10.20
N HIS A 446 -4.21 -14.24 -9.56
CA HIS A 446 -3.22 -13.64 -8.69
C HIS A 446 -3.00 -14.49 -7.43
N LEU A 447 -1.74 -14.61 -7.00
CA LEU A 447 -1.32 -15.63 -6.02
C LEU A 447 -1.96 -15.52 -4.63
N TRP A 448 -2.42 -14.33 -4.23
CA TRP A 448 -3.08 -14.10 -2.95
C TRP A 448 -4.61 -14.12 -3.01
N VAL A 449 -5.23 -14.21 -4.18
CA VAL A 449 -6.70 -14.34 -4.31
C VAL A 449 -7.25 -15.57 -3.56
N PRO A 450 -6.70 -16.79 -3.72
CA PRO A 450 -7.17 -17.92 -2.93
C PRO A 450 -6.96 -17.71 -1.43
N GLN A 451 -5.86 -17.05 -1.03
CA GLN A 451 -5.60 -16.73 0.38
C GLN A 451 -6.64 -15.76 0.95
N ALA A 452 -7.01 -14.73 0.19
CA ALA A 452 -8.05 -13.78 0.59
C ALA A 452 -9.40 -14.47 0.78
N HIS A 453 -9.78 -15.38 -0.12
CA HIS A 453 -11.00 -16.17 0.04
C HIS A 453 -10.98 -17.08 1.27
N TYR A 454 -9.88 -17.80 1.53
CA TYR A 454 -9.75 -18.58 2.75
C TYR A 454 -9.79 -17.72 4.03
N ARG A 455 -9.22 -16.51 4.00
CA ARG A 455 -9.30 -15.58 5.13
C ARG A 455 -10.72 -15.07 5.36
N LEU A 456 -11.49 -14.81 4.29
CA LEU A 456 -12.90 -14.43 4.41
C LEU A 456 -13.75 -15.52 5.05
N VAL A 457 -13.47 -16.81 4.79
CA VAL A 457 -14.12 -17.94 5.49
C VAL A 457 -13.91 -17.83 6.99
N THR A 458 -12.66 -17.66 7.42
CA THR A 458 -12.32 -17.53 8.84
C THR A 458 -12.95 -16.27 9.45
N LEU A 459 -12.93 -15.13 8.77
CA LEU A 459 -13.49 -13.88 9.27
C LEU A 459 -15.02 -13.95 9.42
N TYR A 460 -15.74 -14.57 8.49
CA TYR A 460 -17.19 -14.77 8.65
C TYR A 460 -17.54 -15.75 9.77
N SER A 461 -16.68 -16.71 10.07
CA SER A 461 -16.89 -17.61 11.21
C SER A 461 -16.69 -16.95 12.57
N GLN A 462 -15.99 -15.81 12.61
CA GLN A 462 -15.84 -14.98 13.82
C GLN A 462 -17.07 -14.09 14.05
N GLN A 463 -17.93 -13.94 13.04
CA GLN A 463 -19.27 -13.36 13.16
C GLN A 463 -20.28 -14.47 13.47
N ASP A 464 -21.59 -14.21 13.42
CA ASP A 464 -22.59 -15.27 13.59
C ASP A 464 -22.53 -16.24 12.39
N PRO A 465 -22.00 -17.47 12.56
CA PRO A 465 -21.79 -18.38 11.43
C PRO A 465 -23.12 -18.87 10.85
N SER A 466 -24.20 -18.84 11.63
CA SER A 466 -25.52 -19.25 11.16
C SER A 466 -26.12 -18.24 10.19
N VAL A 467 -25.84 -16.95 10.40
CA VAL A 467 -26.24 -15.84 9.51
C VAL A 467 -25.34 -15.80 8.27
N HIS A 468 -24.07 -16.14 8.41
CA HIS A 468 -23.08 -16.04 7.32
C HIS A 468 -22.75 -17.37 6.63
N ARG A 469 -23.53 -18.42 6.86
CA ARG A 469 -23.36 -19.76 6.27
C ARG A 469 -23.12 -19.72 4.77
N ASP A 470 -23.98 -19.04 4.02
CA ASP A 470 -23.87 -19.00 2.56
C ASP A 470 -22.59 -18.28 2.09
N ARG A 471 -22.16 -17.24 2.81
CA ARG A 471 -20.90 -16.53 2.52
C ARG A 471 -19.68 -17.39 2.81
N ILE A 472 -19.71 -18.16 3.91
CA ILE A 472 -18.66 -19.12 4.27
C ILE A 472 -18.53 -20.19 3.17
N LEU A 473 -19.64 -20.80 2.77
CA LEU A 473 -19.65 -21.82 1.72
C LEU A 473 -19.19 -21.26 0.38
N HIS A 474 -19.69 -20.08 -0.01
CA HIS A 474 -19.29 -19.39 -1.23
C HIS A 474 -17.78 -19.14 -1.26
N HIS A 475 -17.21 -18.51 -0.22
CA HIS A 475 -15.78 -18.19 -0.20
C HIS A 475 -14.89 -19.42 -0.10
N TYR A 476 -15.30 -20.48 0.59
CA TYR A 476 -14.53 -21.72 0.61
C TYR A 476 -14.45 -22.36 -0.79
N ASN A 477 -15.57 -22.40 -1.51
CA ASN A 477 -15.62 -22.91 -2.88
C ASN A 477 -14.79 -22.04 -3.84
N MET A 478 -14.90 -20.72 -3.73
CA MET A 478 -14.09 -19.78 -4.52
C MET A 478 -12.59 -19.92 -4.22
N ALA A 479 -12.21 -20.14 -2.96
CA ALA A 479 -10.83 -20.40 -2.58
C ALA A 479 -10.28 -21.67 -3.26
N GLN A 480 -11.05 -22.76 -3.23
CA GLN A 480 -10.65 -24.01 -3.90
C GLN A 480 -10.55 -23.85 -5.42
N GLN A 481 -11.50 -23.15 -6.04
CA GLN A 481 -11.49 -22.90 -7.48
C GLN A 481 -10.27 -22.06 -7.89
N THR A 482 -10.02 -20.95 -7.18
CA THR A 482 -8.89 -20.05 -7.48
C THR A 482 -7.54 -20.69 -7.17
N ASP A 483 -7.45 -21.56 -6.14
CA ASP A 483 -6.21 -22.29 -5.84
C ASP A 483 -5.91 -23.38 -6.89
N ARG A 484 -6.94 -24.01 -7.48
CA ARG A 484 -6.77 -24.92 -8.63
C ARG A 484 -6.36 -24.19 -9.91
N ASN A 485 -6.84 -22.96 -10.10
CA ASN A 485 -6.57 -22.14 -11.28
C ASN A 485 -5.27 -21.31 -11.17
N ARG A 486 -4.48 -21.47 -10.11
CA ARG A 486 -3.25 -20.71 -9.92
C ARG A 486 -2.23 -20.98 -11.03
N LEU A 487 -1.40 -19.98 -11.32
CA LEU A 487 -0.27 -20.15 -12.22
C LEU A 487 0.73 -21.21 -11.68
N PRO A 488 1.36 -22.02 -12.55
CA PRO A 488 2.19 -23.16 -12.14
C PRO A 488 3.47 -22.79 -11.38
N VAL A 489 3.90 -21.52 -11.43
CA VAL A 489 5.07 -21.01 -10.70
C VAL A 489 4.73 -20.39 -9.36
N SER A 490 3.44 -20.34 -9.00
CA SER A 490 2.94 -19.76 -7.75
C SER A 490 3.13 -20.73 -6.58
N VAL A 491 3.44 -20.17 -5.42
CA VAL A 491 3.56 -20.93 -4.17
C VAL A 491 2.16 -21.39 -3.72
N LEU A 492 2.08 -22.60 -3.16
CA LEU A 492 0.85 -23.12 -2.55
C LEU A 492 0.37 -22.20 -1.44
N VAL A 493 -0.95 -22.14 -1.23
CA VAL A 493 -1.50 -21.50 -0.04
C VAL A 493 -0.96 -22.21 1.21
N PRO A 494 -0.41 -21.48 2.21
CA PRO A 494 0.07 -22.08 3.44
C PRO A 494 -0.99 -22.95 4.13
N SER A 495 -0.60 -24.16 4.55
CA SER A 495 -1.51 -25.12 5.16
C SER A 495 -2.22 -24.60 6.41
N VAL A 496 -1.59 -23.68 7.15
CA VAL A 496 -2.20 -23.00 8.30
C VAL A 496 -3.49 -22.27 7.89
N ILE A 497 -3.48 -21.59 6.74
CA ILE A 497 -4.64 -20.83 6.24
C ILE A 497 -5.71 -21.80 5.72
N THR A 498 -5.32 -22.80 4.92
CA THR A 498 -6.28 -23.76 4.34
C THR A 498 -6.93 -24.63 5.41
N ASN A 499 -6.18 -25.07 6.42
CA ASN A 499 -6.68 -25.93 7.49
C ASN A 499 -7.69 -25.19 8.37
N GLN A 500 -7.43 -23.92 8.72
CA GLN A 500 -8.36 -23.10 9.49
C GLN A 500 -9.70 -22.94 8.76
N ALA A 501 -9.64 -22.57 7.47
CA ALA A 501 -10.85 -22.41 6.67
C ALA A 501 -11.61 -23.74 6.45
N ARG A 502 -10.89 -24.87 6.32
CA ARG A 502 -11.49 -26.21 6.20
C ARG A 502 -12.29 -26.58 7.46
N VAL A 503 -11.72 -26.36 8.64
CA VAL A 503 -12.41 -26.65 9.91
C VAL A 503 -13.73 -25.88 10.01
N VAL A 504 -13.72 -24.59 9.65
CA VAL A 504 -14.92 -23.75 9.61
C VAL A 504 -15.95 -24.30 8.62
N TYR A 505 -15.51 -24.64 7.40
CA TYR A 505 -16.39 -25.19 6.37
C TYR A 505 -17.07 -26.49 6.82
N GLU A 506 -16.30 -27.42 7.39
CA GLU A 506 -16.81 -28.69 7.91
C GLU A 506 -17.85 -28.49 9.03
N GLN A 507 -17.60 -27.53 9.93
CA GLN A 507 -18.54 -27.17 11.00
C GLN A 507 -19.86 -26.62 10.44
N VAL A 508 -19.81 -25.73 9.45
CA VAL A 508 -21.00 -25.15 8.83
C VAL A 508 -21.77 -26.19 8.03
N MET A 509 -21.10 -27.12 7.37
CA MET A 509 -21.74 -28.23 6.66
C MET A 509 -22.45 -29.21 7.59
N ALA A 510 -21.91 -29.46 8.79
CA ALA A 510 -22.51 -30.34 9.79
C ALA A 510 -23.76 -29.76 10.47
N GLN A 511 -24.01 -28.45 10.38
CA GLN A 511 -25.19 -27.83 10.98
C GLN A 511 -26.46 -28.04 10.13
N PRO A 512 -27.62 -28.37 10.72
CA PRO A 512 -28.89 -28.43 10.00
C PRO A 512 -29.25 -27.06 9.41
N ARG A 513 -29.83 -27.04 8.20
CA ARG A 513 -30.43 -25.80 7.65
C ARG A 513 -31.65 -25.46 8.53
N LYS A 514 -31.64 -24.28 9.14
CA LYS A 514 -32.79 -23.75 9.87
C LYS A 514 -33.84 -23.23 8.91
#